data_AF-A0A372LIJ3-F1
#
_entry.id   AF-A0A372LIJ3-F1
#
_cell.length_a   1.000
_cell.length_b   1.000
_cell.length_c   1.000
_cell.angle_alpha   90.00
_cell.angle_beta   90.00
_cell.angle_gamma   90.00
#
_symmetry.space_group_name_H-M   'P 1'
#
loop_
_entity.id
_entity.type
_entity.pdbx_description
1 polymer ?
#
loop_
_entity_poly.entity_id
_entity_poly.type
_entity_poly.pdbx_seq_one_letter_code
_entity_poly.pdbx_strand_id
1 'polypeptide(L)' 'MQRLLIMFIIKESFNADFTVLDSDIFRIHSDQLLQAKAVMTVVNGDIVFEIDSAY' A
#
# COMPACT_ATOMS: atom_id res chain seq x y z
N MET A 1 -22.72 -15.23 4.63
CA MET A 1 -21.50 -14.75 5.30
C MET A 1 -20.32 -15.01 4.38
N GLN A 2 -19.80 -14.00 3.68
CA GLN A 2 -18.50 -14.14 3.00
C GLN A 2 -17.42 -13.71 3.99
N ARG A 3 -16.57 -14.66 4.37
CA ARG A 3 -15.40 -14.41 5.19
C ARG A 3 -14.28 -14.03 4.23
N LEU A 4 -14.00 -12.73 4.13
CA LEU A 4 -12.91 -12.23 3.29
C LEU A 4 -11.59 -12.56 4.00
N LEU A 5 -10.94 -13.64 3.56
CA LEU A 5 -9.56 -13.95 3.90
C LEU A 5 -8.68 -13.08 3.00
N ILE A 6 -8.33 -11.87 3.45
CA ILE A 6 -7.34 -11.05 2.78
C ILE A 6 -5.96 -11.61 3.15
N MET A 7 -5.33 -12.33 2.23
CA MET A 7 -3.94 -12.74 2.33
C MET A 7 -3.12 -11.81 1.46
N PHE A 8 -2.56 -10.74 2.05
CA PHE A 8 -1.63 -9.85 1.36
C PHE A 8 -0.25 -10.51 1.33
N ILE A 9 0.13 -11.05 0.18
CA ILE A 9 1.47 -11.61 -0.08
C ILE A 9 1.98 -10.96 -1.36
N ILE A 10 3.13 -10.30 -1.26
CA ILE A 10 3.87 -9.83 -2.43
C ILE A 10 4.73 -11.00 -2.93
N LYS A 11 4.33 -11.61 -4.04
CA LYS A 11 5.02 -12.75 -4.67
C LYS A 11 4.82 -12.72 -6.18
N GLU A 12 5.81 -13.20 -6.91
CA GLU A 12 5.72 -13.40 -8.36
C GLU A 12 4.48 -14.23 -8.75
N SER A 13 3.90 -13.89 -9.90
CA SER A 13 2.70 -14.52 -10.48
C SER A 13 1.40 -14.36 -9.67
N PHE A 14 1.37 -13.48 -8.66
CA PHE A 14 0.16 -13.02 -7.99
C PHE A 14 -0.29 -11.68 -8.58
N ASN A 15 -1.58 -11.34 -8.42
CA ASN A 15 -2.05 -10.00 -8.76
C ASN A 15 -1.29 -8.96 -7.94
N ALA A 16 -0.85 -7.89 -8.61
CA ALA A 16 -0.14 -6.80 -7.97
C ALA A 16 -1.15 -5.90 -7.26
N ASP A 17 -1.38 -6.20 -5.98
CA ASP A 17 -2.19 -5.39 -5.06
C ASP A 17 -1.31 -4.91 -3.91
N PHE A 18 -0.91 -3.64 -3.93
CA PHE A 18 -0.10 -3.04 -2.86
C PHE A 18 -0.23 -1.52 -2.81
N THR A 19 0.09 -0.96 -1.65
CA THR A 19 0.20 0.47 -1.42
C THR A 19 1.62 0.79 -0.99
N VAL A 20 2.20 1.82 -1.62
CA VAL A 20 3.49 2.39 -1.22
C VAL A 20 3.22 3.54 -0.26
N LEU A 21 3.93 3.55 0.86
CA LEU A 21 3.86 4.61 1.86
C LEU A 21 5.12 5.48 1.80
N ASP A 22 5.02 6.75 2.18
CA ASP A 22 6.15 7.68 2.30
C ASP A 22 7.13 7.33 3.44
N SER A 23 6.74 6.38 4.30
CA SER A 23 7.43 6.01 5.53
C SER A 23 7.40 4.50 5.75
N ASP A 24 8.47 3.93 6.33
CA ASP A 24 8.48 2.54 6.78
C ASP A 24 7.74 2.41 8.11
N ILE A 25 6.48 1.98 8.05
CA ILE A 25 5.59 1.86 9.21
C ILE A 25 6.06 0.83 10.25
N PHE A 26 7.02 -0.03 9.91
CA PHE A 26 7.58 -1.00 10.85
C PHE A 26 8.77 -0.45 11.66
N ARG A 27 9.24 0.76 11.32
CA ARG A 27 10.38 1.41 11.97
C ARG A 27 10.04 2.72 12.67
N ILE A 28 8.85 3.27 12.45
CA ILE A 28 8.37 4.50 13.08
C ILE A 28 7.71 4.23 14.44
N HIS A 29 7.59 5.27 15.25
CA HIS A 29 6.82 5.19 16.49
C HIS A 29 5.31 5.14 16.20
N SER A 30 4.55 4.55 17.13
CA SER A 30 3.11 4.33 16.96
C SER A 30 2.29 5.61 16.81
N ASP A 31 2.75 6.73 17.40
CA ASP A 31 2.18 8.06 17.26
C ASP A 31 2.40 8.67 15.86
N GLN A 32 3.44 8.22 15.16
CA GLN A 32 3.75 8.64 13.79
C GLN A 32 3.00 7.81 12.73
N LEU A 33 2.45 6.65 13.12
CA LEU A 33 1.77 5.73 12.20
C LEU A 33 0.63 6.39 11.42
N LEU A 34 -0.16 7.25 12.08
CA LEU A 34 -1.28 7.96 11.46
C LEU A 34 -0.83 9.09 10.52
N GLN A 35 0.46 9.43 10.50
CA GLN A 35 1.04 10.47 9.66
C GLN A 35 1.63 9.90 8.36
N ALA A 36 1.87 8.59 8.30
CA ALA A 36 2.35 7.92 7.10
C ALA A 36 1.31 8.04 5.98
N LYS A 37 1.75 8.50 4.80
CA LYS A 37 0.86 8.77 3.66
C LYS A 37 1.09 7.73 2.58
N ALA A 38 -0.01 7.29 1.97
CA ALA A 38 0.08 6.58 0.71
C ALA A 38 0.60 7.52 -0.37
N VAL A 39 1.64 7.10 -1.09
CA VAL A 39 2.18 7.82 -2.24
C VAL A 39 1.79 7.17 -3.56
N MET A 40 1.45 5.88 -3.54
CA MET A 40 0.98 5.11 -4.69
C MET A 40 0.11 3.94 -4.23
N THR A 41 -0.93 3.61 -5.00
CA THR A 41 -1.69 2.36 -4.83
C THR A 41 -1.86 1.67 -6.18
N VAL A 42 -1.52 0.38 -6.20
CA VAL A 42 -1.66 -0.52 -7.35
C VAL A 42 -2.71 -1.56 -7.02
N VAL A 43 -3.67 -1.76 -7.93
CA VAL A 43 -4.72 -2.79 -7.84
C VAL A 43 -4.76 -3.57 -9.14
N ASN A 44 -4.61 -4.89 -9.08
CA ASN A 44 -4.51 -5.80 -10.22
C ASN A 44 -3.46 -5.36 -11.27
N GLY A 45 -2.38 -4.71 -10.83
CA GLY A 45 -1.33 -4.18 -11.71
C GLY A 45 -1.56 -2.77 -12.26
N ASP A 46 -2.75 -2.20 -12.07
CA ASP A 46 -3.05 -0.83 -12.49
C ASP A 46 -2.77 0.16 -11.35
N ILE A 47 -2.08 1.26 -11.66
CA ILE A 47 -1.93 2.37 -10.73
C ILE A 47 -3.27 3.09 -10.63
N VAL A 48 -3.93 2.99 -9.47
CA VAL A 48 -5.22 3.63 -9.20
C VAL A 48 -5.09 4.93 -8.40
N PHE A 49 -3.91 5.16 -7.81
CA PHE A 49 -3.55 6.38 -7.11
C PHE A 49 -2.04 6.58 -7.20
N GLU A 50 -1.62 7.81 -7.43
CA GLU A 50 -0.23 8.24 -7.37
C GLU A 50 -0.20 9.73 -7.00
N ILE A 51 0.67 10.13 -6.07
CA ILE A 51 0.91 11.55 -5.82
C ILE A 51 1.73 12.09 -6.98
N ASP A 52 1.21 13.11 -7.64
CA ASP A 52 1.88 13.79 -8.74
C ASP A 52 3.19 14.40 -8.23
N SER A 53 4.32 13.98 -8.80
CA SER A 53 5.67 14.42 -8.38
C SER A 53 6.06 15.77 -9.01
N ALA A 54 5.14 16.42 -9.72
CA ALA A 54 5.36 17.65 -10.48
C ALA A 54 5.20 18.97 -9.70
N TYR A 55 5.07 18.95 -8.37
CA TYR A 55 5.00 20.17 -7.53
C TYR A 55 5.92 20.12 -6.32
#